data_AF-A0A2W7MRW4-F1
#
_entry.id   AF-A0A2W7MRW4-F1
#
_cell.length_a   1.000
_cell.length_b   1.000
_cell.length_c   1.000
_cell.angle_alpha   90.00
_cell.angle_beta   90.00
_cell.angle_gamma   90.00
#
_symmetry.space_group_name_H-M   'P 1'
#
loop_
_entity.id
_entity.type
_entity.pdbx_description
1 polymer ?
#
loop_
_entity_poly.entity_id
_entity_poly.type
_entity_poly.pdbx_seq_one_letter_code
_entity_poly.pdbx_strand_id
1 'polypeptide(L)'
;MEIIKNYVDLCRKIEIVETQLFQVDIDLDYWFGRGRMPFTGTGADDFGVIASIENIQHYHDKKHRLQKMLDFYQDIKNETGEKIDKLEGLSCQVAKMKYMENKSYKQIAEELDMSYGYIRRIASKGNKEVTINLQNATTEL
;
A
#
# COMPACT_ATOMS: atom_id res chain seq x y z
N MET A 1 -16.88 -6.63 0.27
CA MET A 1 -16.15 -5.47 -0.31
C MET A 1 -15.13 -4.86 0.61
N GLU A 2 -15.27 -4.98 1.94
CA GLU A 2 -14.30 -4.45 2.91
C GLU A 2 -12.87 -4.97 2.68
N ILE A 3 -12.69 -6.25 2.33
CA ILE A 3 -11.39 -6.81 1.96
C ILE A 3 -10.69 -6.08 0.80
N ILE A 4 -11.44 -5.66 -0.24
CA ILE A 4 -10.89 -4.90 -1.38
C ILE A 4 -10.51 -3.48 -0.95
N LYS A 5 -11.32 -2.85 -0.08
CA LYS A 5 -10.98 -1.53 0.48
C LYS A 5 -9.71 -1.60 1.34
N ASN A 6 -9.63 -2.60 2.21
CA ASN A 6 -8.46 -2.84 3.05
C ASN A 6 -7.20 -3.08 2.21
N TYR A 7 -7.33 -3.80 1.09
CA TYR A 7 -6.24 -3.99 0.14
C TYR A 7 -5.77 -2.67 -0.49
N VAL A 8 -6.70 -1.82 -0.92
CA VAL A 8 -6.37 -0.50 -1.48
C VAL A 8 -5.71 0.39 -0.43
N ASP A 9 -6.21 0.39 0.80
CA ASP A 9 -5.62 1.16 1.89
C ASP A 9 -4.23 0.62 2.27
N LEU A 10 -4.02 -0.70 2.20
CA LEU A 10 -2.69 -1.30 2.36
C LEU A 10 -1.72 -0.85 1.25
N CYS A 11 -2.17 -0.81 -0.01
CA CYS A 11 -1.36 -0.29 -1.12
C CYS A 11 -0.95 1.17 -0.88
N ARG A 12 -1.86 2.01 -0.40
CA ARG A 12 -1.53 3.40 -0.02
C ARG A 12 -0.52 3.48 1.12
N LYS A 13 -0.64 2.60 2.13
CA LYS A 13 0.35 2.52 3.21
C LYS A 13 1.73 2.17 2.69
N ILE A 14 1.82 1.24 1.74
CA ILE A 14 3.08 0.87 1.07
C ILE A 14 3.69 2.10 0.37
N GLU A 15 2.91 2.83 -0.43
CA GLU A 15 3.37 4.04 -1.13
C GLU A 15 3.89 5.12 -0.15
N ILE A 16 3.24 5.28 1.01
CA ILE A 16 3.68 6.20 2.06
C ILE A 16 5.04 5.76 2.62
N VAL A 17 5.23 4.47 2.90
CA VAL A 17 6.49 3.95 3.44
C VAL A 17 7.63 4.05 2.42
N GLU A 18 7.36 3.77 1.15
CA GLU A 18 8.33 3.96 0.06
C GLU A 18 8.76 5.43 -0.06
N THR A 19 7.80 6.36 0.07
CA THR A 19 8.09 7.80 0.11
C THR A 19 8.95 8.19 1.31
N GLN A 20 8.68 7.61 2.48
CA GLN A 20 9.49 7.84 3.68
C GLN A 20 10.91 7.26 3.55
N LEU A 21 11.07 6.10 2.92
CA LEU A 21 12.39 5.53 2.61
C LEU A 21 13.18 6.45 1.68
N PHE A 22 12.55 6.95 0.63
CA PHE A 22 13.17 7.91 -0.29
C PHE A 22 13.62 9.20 0.44
N GLN A 23 12.81 9.72 1.36
CA GLN A 23 13.20 10.87 2.19
C GLN A 23 14.41 10.57 3.07
N VAL A 24 14.45 9.39 3.70
CA VAL A 24 15.59 8.97 4.53
C VAL A 24 16.86 8.82 3.69
N ASP A 25 16.77 8.39 2.44
CA ASP A 25 17.91 8.34 1.53
C ASP A 25 18.45 9.73 1.20
N ILE A 26 17.57 10.72 1.02
CA ILE A 26 17.98 12.12 0.87
C ILE A 26 18.66 12.64 2.14
N ASP A 27 18.11 12.32 3.31
CA ASP A 27 18.70 12.73 4.59
C ASP A 27 20.09 12.09 4.79
N LEU A 28 20.24 10.81 4.45
CA LEU A 28 21.54 10.12 4.50
C LEU A 28 22.54 10.76 3.53
N ASP A 29 22.13 11.09 2.31
CA ASP A 29 22.97 11.82 1.35
C ASP A 29 23.42 13.18 1.90
N TYR A 30 22.55 13.91 2.61
CA TYR A 30 22.89 15.19 3.22
C TYR A 30 23.96 15.06 4.31
N TRP A 31 23.87 14.04 5.17
CA TRP A 31 24.80 13.85 6.28
C TRP A 31 26.09 13.13 5.89
N PHE A 32 26.02 12.12 5.01
CA PHE A 32 27.17 11.32 4.60
C PHE A 32 27.89 11.90 3.37
N GLY A 33 27.14 12.47 2.44
CA GLY A 33 27.60 12.92 1.13
C GLY A 33 27.33 11.91 0.01
N ARG A 34 27.22 12.40 -1.23
CA ARG A 34 27.09 11.57 -2.44
C ARG A 34 28.46 11.12 -2.94
N GLY A 35 29.12 10.19 -2.24
CA GLY A 35 30.46 9.75 -2.62
C GLY A 35 31.01 8.56 -1.82
N ARG A 36 32.22 8.12 -2.18
CA ARG A 36 32.95 7.04 -1.46
C ARG A 36 33.67 7.52 -0.20
N MET A 37 33.82 8.84 -0.04
CA MET A 37 34.50 9.43 1.11
C MET A 37 33.46 9.82 2.16
N PRO A 38 33.53 9.25 3.38
CA PRO A 38 32.59 9.56 4.43
C PRO A 38 32.72 11.02 4.87
N PHE A 39 31.61 11.61 5.33
CA PHE A 39 31.54 12.97 5.86
C PHE A 39 31.93 14.05 4.84
N THR A 40 31.57 13.81 3.58
CA THR A 40 31.67 14.82 2.52
C THR A 40 30.31 15.48 2.24
N GLY A 41 29.31 15.17 3.06
CA GLY A 41 27.97 15.74 2.98
C GLY A 41 27.90 17.12 3.64
N THR A 42 26.94 17.93 3.20
CA THR A 42 26.69 19.27 3.72
C THR A 42 26.50 19.29 5.24
N GLY A 43 25.89 18.26 5.82
CA GLY A 43 25.72 18.17 7.27
C GLY A 43 27.03 18.05 8.05
N ALA A 44 28.07 17.42 7.46
CA ALA A 44 29.39 17.35 8.08
C ALA A 44 30.15 18.68 8.01
N ASP A 45 29.95 19.44 6.93
CA ASP A 45 30.51 20.78 6.78
C ASP A 45 29.84 21.77 7.75
N ASP A 46 28.51 21.72 7.88
CA ASP A 46 27.72 22.65 8.69
C ASP A 46 27.84 22.37 10.20
N PHE A 47 27.89 21.10 10.61
CA PHE A 47 27.75 20.69 12.02
C PHE A 47 28.90 19.83 12.55
N GLY A 48 29.85 19.47 11.69
CA GLY A 48 31.00 18.65 12.04
C GLY A 48 30.75 17.14 11.98
N VAL A 49 31.85 16.39 12.02
CA VAL A 49 31.87 14.93 11.83
C VAL A 49 31.12 14.18 12.93
N ILE A 50 31.23 14.60 14.20
CA ILE A 50 30.60 13.90 15.33
C ILE A 50 29.07 13.93 15.19
N ALA A 51 28.50 15.12 14.97
CA ALA A 51 27.06 15.27 14.75
C ALA A 51 26.58 14.47 13.53
N SER A 52 27.40 14.42 12.48
CA SER A 52 27.09 13.64 11.28
C SER A 52 27.02 12.14 11.55
N ILE A 53 27.96 11.59 12.31
CA ILE A 53 27.96 10.16 12.69
C ILE A 53 26.67 9.79 13.43
N GLU A 54 26.28 10.58 14.43
CA GLU A 54 25.08 10.33 15.22
C GLU A 54 23.81 10.36 14.34
N ASN A 55 23.70 11.34 13.45
CA ASN A 55 22.58 11.45 12.53
C ASN A 55 22.56 10.29 11.52
N ILE A 56 23.71 9.96 10.91
CA ILE A 56 23.82 8.83 9.97
C ILE A 56 23.34 7.53 10.63
N GLN A 57 23.78 7.26 11.86
CA GLN A 57 23.33 6.08 12.61
C GLN A 57 21.81 6.11 12.84
N HIS A 58 21.28 7.26 13.27
CA HIS A 58 19.84 7.44 13.47
C HIS A 58 19.03 7.16 12.20
N TYR A 59 19.47 7.68 11.06
CA TYR A 59 18.80 7.49 9.77
C TYR A 59 18.96 6.06 9.23
N HIS A 60 20.09 5.40 9.44
CA HIS A 60 20.22 3.97 9.14
C HIS A 60 19.26 3.11 9.95
N ASP A 61 19.14 3.35 11.25
CA ASP A 61 18.19 2.63 12.11
C ASP A 61 16.74 2.88 11.68
N LYS A 62 16.42 4.13 11.32
CA LYS A 62 15.11 4.50 10.75
C LYS A 62 14.86 3.78 9.43
N LYS A 63 15.82 3.78 8.50
CA LYS A 63 15.73 3.08 7.21
C LYS A 63 15.47 1.59 7.40
N HIS A 64 16.21 0.95 8.31
CA HIS A 64 16.05 -0.47 8.62
C HIS A 64 14.64 -0.80 9.15
N ARG A 65 14.11 0.03 10.05
CA ARG A 65 12.74 -0.13 10.56
C ARG A 65 11.69 0.03 9.46
N LEU A 66 11.85 1.03 8.60
CA LEU A 66 10.94 1.26 7.47
C LEU A 66 11.00 0.11 6.46
N GLN A 67 12.18 -0.43 6.16
CA GLN A 67 12.32 -1.57 5.25
C GLN A 67 11.60 -2.81 5.79
N LYS A 68 11.79 -3.14 7.07
CA LYS A 68 11.05 -4.25 7.70
C LYS A 68 9.54 -4.07 7.66
N MET A 69 9.07 -2.83 7.84
CA MET A 69 7.65 -2.51 7.77
C MET A 69 7.12 -2.63 6.34
N LEU A 70 7.91 -2.21 5.35
CA LEU A 70 7.59 -2.37 3.94
C LEU A 70 7.47 -3.86 3.56
N ASP A 71 8.47 -4.66 3.94
CA ASP A 71 8.48 -6.11 3.67
C ASP A 71 7.22 -6.77 4.27
N PHE A 72 6.89 -6.46 5.53
CA PHE A 72 5.67 -6.94 6.18
C PHE A 72 4.37 -6.55 5.44
N TYR A 73 4.27 -5.30 4.99
CA TYR A 73 3.09 -4.86 4.23
C TYR A 73 3.02 -5.50 2.85
N GLN A 74 4.15 -5.74 2.18
CA GLN A 74 4.20 -6.43 0.91
C GLN A 74 3.75 -7.89 1.05
N ASP A 75 4.15 -8.58 2.13
CA ASP A 75 3.68 -9.94 2.42
C ASP A 75 2.16 -10.00 2.59
N ILE A 76 1.60 -9.10 3.42
CA ILE A 76 0.14 -9.01 3.61
C ILE A 76 -0.57 -8.66 2.31
N LYS A 77 0.02 -7.77 1.49
CA LYS A 77 -0.54 -7.38 0.19
C LYS A 77 -0.63 -8.60 -0.72
N ASN A 78 0.41 -9.40 -0.80
CA ASN A 78 0.42 -10.61 -1.64
C ASN A 78 -0.64 -11.61 -1.16
N GLU A 79 -0.67 -11.91 0.13
CA GLU A 79 -1.65 -12.84 0.70
C GLU A 79 -3.10 -12.36 0.51
N THR A 80 -3.35 -11.06 0.73
CA THR A 80 -4.69 -10.48 0.57
C THR A 80 -5.08 -10.42 -0.90
N GLY A 81 -4.14 -10.14 -1.80
CA GLY A 81 -4.34 -10.16 -3.25
C GLY A 81 -4.77 -11.53 -3.74
N GLU A 82 -4.08 -12.59 -3.32
CA GLU A 82 -4.44 -13.98 -3.65
C GLU A 82 -5.84 -14.34 -3.15
N LYS A 83 -6.22 -13.89 -1.95
CA LYS A 83 -7.57 -14.10 -1.41
C LYS A 83 -8.61 -13.37 -2.25
N ILE A 84 -8.33 -12.15 -2.69
CA ILE A 84 -9.23 -11.36 -3.55
C ILE A 84 -9.39 -12.02 -4.92
N ASP A 85 -8.33 -12.56 -5.50
CA ASP A 85 -8.38 -13.21 -6.81
C ASP A 85 -9.21 -14.50 -6.81
N LYS A 86 -9.32 -15.16 -5.65
CA LYS A 86 -10.20 -16.31 -5.43
C LYS A 86 -11.66 -15.92 -5.18
N LEU A 87 -11.98 -14.63 -5.02
CA LEU A 87 -13.35 -14.20 -4.83
C LEU A 87 -14.10 -14.24 -6.16
N GLU A 88 -15.04 -15.18 -6.24
CA GLU A 88 -15.95 -15.27 -7.36
C GLU A 88 -17.18 -14.39 -7.17
N GLY A 89 -17.83 -14.06 -8.29
CA GLY A 89 -19.07 -13.29 -8.31
C GLY A 89 -18.92 -11.90 -8.91
N LEU A 90 -19.96 -11.50 -9.65
CA LEU A 90 -19.99 -10.27 -10.41
C LEU A 90 -19.81 -9.01 -9.53
N SER A 91 -20.25 -9.05 -8.27
CA SER A 91 -20.05 -7.94 -7.33
C SER A 91 -18.59 -7.76 -6.93
N CYS A 92 -17.84 -8.85 -6.74
CA CYS A 92 -16.41 -8.82 -6.47
C CYS A 92 -15.62 -8.34 -7.69
N GLN A 93 -15.97 -8.82 -8.89
CA GLN A 93 -15.34 -8.39 -10.14
C GLN A 93 -15.53 -6.88 -10.38
N VAL A 94 -16.75 -6.37 -10.23
CA VAL A 94 -17.05 -4.93 -10.33
C VAL A 94 -16.25 -4.13 -9.29
N ALA A 95 -16.12 -4.63 -8.06
CA ALA A 95 -15.36 -3.95 -7.01
C ALA A 95 -13.85 -3.94 -7.30
N LYS A 96 -13.27 -5.05 -7.79
CA LYS A 96 -11.86 -5.13 -8.20
C LYS A 96 -11.56 -4.11 -9.29
N MET A 97 -12.33 -4.12 -10.38
CA MET A 97 -12.14 -3.16 -11.48
C MET A 97 -12.34 -1.71 -11.00
N LYS A 98 -13.27 -1.48 -10.08
CA LYS A 98 -13.55 -0.13 -9.59
C LYS A 98 -12.43 0.43 -8.71
N TYR A 99 -11.95 -0.37 -7.75
CA TYR A 99 -11.07 0.12 -6.69
C TYR A 99 -9.60 -0.21 -6.90
N MET A 100 -9.28 -1.35 -7.51
CA MET A 100 -7.89 -1.76 -7.78
C MET A 100 -7.41 -1.27 -9.15
N GLU A 101 -8.28 -1.29 -10.17
CA GLU A 101 -7.94 -0.84 -11.53
C GLU A 101 -8.38 0.61 -11.80
N ASN A 102 -9.03 1.25 -10.83
CA ASN A 102 -9.52 2.63 -10.91
C ASN A 102 -10.47 2.92 -12.11
N LYS A 103 -11.18 1.90 -12.61
CA LYS A 103 -12.10 2.05 -13.75
C LYS A 103 -13.39 2.77 -13.34
N SER A 104 -14.01 3.47 -14.28
CA SER A 104 -15.35 4.01 -14.11
C SER A 104 -16.41 2.91 -14.30
N TYR A 105 -17.59 3.06 -13.70
CA TYR A 105 -18.69 2.11 -13.93
C TYR A 105 -19.13 2.03 -15.40
N LYS A 106 -18.83 3.05 -16.23
CA LYS A 106 -19.07 3.00 -17.67
C LYS A 106 -18.09 2.06 -18.36
N GLN A 107 -16.79 2.21 -18.08
CA GLN A 107 -15.76 1.31 -18.60
C GLN A 107 -15.99 -0.13 -18.14
N ILE A 108 -16.37 -0.34 -16.87
CA ILE A 108 -16.71 -1.67 -16.36
C ILE A 108 -17.92 -2.26 -17.09
N ALA A 109 -18.93 -1.45 -17.38
CA ALA A 109 -20.11 -1.86 -18.11
C ALA A 109 -19.77 -2.27 -19.56
N GLU A 110 -18.92 -1.49 -20.23
CA GLU A 110 -18.41 -1.79 -21.58
C GLU A 110 -17.59 -3.09 -21.61
N GLU A 111 -16.66 -3.27 -20.65
CA GLU A 111 -15.79 -4.46 -20.60
C GLU A 111 -16.54 -5.75 -20.23
N LEU A 112 -17.60 -5.65 -19.42
CA LEU A 112 -18.41 -6.81 -19.03
C LEU A 112 -19.61 -7.05 -19.95
N ASP A 113 -19.77 -6.25 -21.02
CA ASP A 113 -20.92 -6.26 -21.93
C ASP A 113 -22.27 -6.17 -21.18
N MET A 114 -22.33 -5.26 -20.21
CA MET A 114 -23.49 -5.05 -19.35
C MET A 114 -23.96 -3.60 -19.38
N SER A 115 -25.22 -3.38 -19.03
CA SER A 115 -25.71 -2.00 -18.91
C SER A 115 -25.10 -1.28 -17.69
N TYR A 116 -24.76 0.00 -17.86
CA TYR A 116 -24.30 0.86 -16.78
C TYR A 116 -25.22 0.84 -15.54
N GLY A 117 -26.54 0.85 -15.77
CA GLY A 117 -27.53 0.81 -14.70
C GLY A 117 -27.50 -0.49 -13.88
N TYR A 118 -27.20 -1.62 -14.55
CA TYR A 118 -27.05 -2.92 -13.89
C TYR A 118 -25.79 -2.97 -13.03
N ILE A 119 -24.65 -2.54 -13.56
CA ILE A 119 -23.37 -2.45 -12.82
C ILE A 119 -23.52 -1.56 -11.57
N ARG A 120 -24.17 -0.40 -11.71
CA ARG A 120 -24.43 0.49 -10.57
C ARG A 120 -25.29 -0.18 -9.49
N ARG A 121 -26.30 -0.94 -9.89
CA ARG A 121 -27.17 -1.70 -8.97
C ARG A 121 -26.39 -2.78 -8.23
N ILE A 122 -25.51 -3.51 -8.91
CA ILE A 122 -24.65 -4.53 -8.30
C ILE A 122 -23.70 -3.90 -7.29
N ALA A 123 -23.05 -2.79 -7.64
CA ALA A 123 -22.18 -2.06 -6.72
C ALA A 123 -22.94 -1.60 -5.45
N SER A 124 -24.20 -1.18 -5.59
CA SER A 124 -25.04 -0.81 -4.45
C SER A 124 -25.49 -2.01 -3.60
N LYS A 125 -25.75 -3.18 -4.20
CA LYS A 125 -26.17 -4.40 -3.48
C LYS A 125 -25.02 -5.13 -2.78
N GLY A 126 -23.83 -5.16 -3.39
CA GLY A 126 -22.66 -5.85 -2.82
C GLY A 126 -22.14 -5.27 -1.49
N ASN A 127 -22.61 -4.08 -1.09
CA ASN A 127 -22.37 -3.53 0.25
C ASN A 127 -23.25 -4.16 1.35
N LYS A 128 -24.35 -4.86 1.00
CA LYS A 128 -25.29 -5.45 1.98
C LYS A 128 -25.04 -6.93 2.27
N GLU A 129 -24.52 -7.71 1.31
CA GLU A 129 -24.39 -9.17 1.46
C GLU A 129 -23.11 -9.60 2.20
N VAL A 130 -22.05 -8.79 2.20
CA VAL A 130 -20.78 -9.11 2.89
C VAL A 130 -20.94 -9.12 4.42
N THR A 131 -21.90 -8.34 4.93
CA THR A 131 -22.22 -8.30 6.36
C THR A 131 -22.81 -9.62 6.88
N ILE A 132 -23.42 -10.43 6.00
CA ILE A 132 -24.09 -11.68 6.40
C ILE A 132 -23.10 -12.87 6.42
N ASN A 133 -22.15 -12.92 5.48
CA ASN A 133 -21.25 -14.08 5.37
C ASN A 133 -20.04 -14.04 6.33
N LEU A 134 -19.64 -12.87 6.84
CA LEU A 134 -18.58 -12.79 7.86
C LEU A 134 -19.07 -13.19 9.26
N GLN A 135 -20.37 -13.08 9.56
CA GLN A 135 -20.95 -13.51 10.83
C GLN A 135 -21.03 -15.04 10.94
N ASN A 136 -21.21 -15.74 9.82
CA ASN A 136 -21.31 -17.20 9.79
C ASN A 136 -19.97 -17.93 9.92
N ALA A 137 -18.84 -17.27 9.60
CA ALA A 137 -17.50 -17.86 9.74
C ALA A 137 -16.98 -17.82 11.20
N THR A 138 -17.59 -17.03 12.07
CA THR A 138 -17.24 -16.91 13.50
C THR A 138 -18.05 -17.82 14.42
N THR A 139 -18.98 -18.61 13.89
CA THR A 139 -19.89 -19.46 14.69
C THR A 139 -19.54 -20.95 14.67
N GLU A 140 -18.44 -21.33 14.02
CA GLU A 140 -17.88 -22.69 14.05
C GLU A 140 -16.48 -22.69 14.67
N LEU A 141 -16.41 -22.39 15.97
CA LEU A 141 -15.29 -22.69 16.87
C LEU A 141 -15.81 -23.06 18.25
#